data_AF-A0A7C6WAM0-F1
#
_entry.id   AF-A0A7C6WAM0-F1
#
_cell.length_a   1.000
_cell.length_b   1.000
_cell.length_c   1.000
_cell.angle_alpha   90.00
_cell.angle_beta   90.00
_cell.angle_gamma   90.00
#
_symmetry.space_group_name_H-M   'P 1'
#
loop_
_entity.id
_entity.type
_entity.pdbx_description
1 polymer ?
#
loop_
_entity_poly.entity_id
_entity_poly.type
_entity_poly.pdbx_seq_one_letter_code
_entity_poly.pdbx_strand_id
1 'polypeptide(L)'
;MIVYCYDEAGWFTGEMPAPIDPVKTRRTGEMSYIIPDNTTTTVPPKASGLLPRFNIETASWMLEVPPPPPIDPLEQLQAEYDALILDLSFRTTLLELGVN
;
A
#
# COMPACT_ATOMS: atom_id res chain seq x y z
N MET A 1 16.25 -3.77 -21.48
CA MET A 1 16.31 -3.98 -20.02
C MET A 1 14.96 -3.59 -19.44
N ILE A 2 14.46 -4.26 -18.40
CA ILE A 2 13.22 -3.87 -17.72
C ILE A 2 13.58 -3.09 -16.46
N VAL A 3 12.89 -1.98 -16.23
CA VAL A 3 12.94 -1.25 -14.96
C VAL A 3 11.55 -1.28 -14.31
N TYR A 4 11.55 -1.34 -12.99
CA TYR A 4 10.37 -1.35 -12.15
C TYR A 4 10.20 0.04 -11.56
N CYS A 5 9.03 0.62 -11.79
CA CYS A 5 8.68 1.96 -11.34
C CYS A 5 7.96 1.90 -10.00
N TYR A 6 8.19 2.92 -9.19
CA TYR A 6 7.45 3.14 -7.95
C TYR A 6 6.99 4.60 -7.82
N ASP A 7 5.99 4.86 -6.98
CA ASP A 7 5.51 6.24 -6.70
C ASP A 7 6.38 6.94 -5.64
N GLU A 8 6.06 8.20 -5.31
CA GLU A 8 6.81 8.97 -4.29
C GLU A 8 6.78 8.33 -2.89
N ALA A 9 5.77 7.51 -2.61
CA ALA A 9 5.66 6.76 -1.36
C ALA A 9 6.40 5.41 -1.42
N GLY A 10 6.92 5.01 -2.59
CA GLY A 10 7.63 3.76 -2.83
C GLY A 10 6.75 2.62 -3.36
N TRP A 11 5.45 2.82 -3.59
CA TRP A 11 4.57 1.74 -4.06
C TRP A 11 4.87 1.36 -5.50
N PHE A 12 4.92 0.06 -5.79
CA PHE A 12 5.10 -0.42 -7.16
C PHE A 12 3.96 0.03 -8.07
N THR A 13 4.29 0.72 -9.15
CA THR A 13 3.31 1.27 -10.12
C THR A 13 3.28 0.52 -11.44
N GLY A 14 4.38 -0.16 -11.80
CA GLY A 14 4.45 -0.92 -13.03
C GLY A 14 5.88 -1.19 -13.49
N GLU A 15 5.99 -1.84 -14.64
CA GLU A 15 7.27 -2.10 -15.31
C GLU A 15 7.29 -1.41 -16.67
N MET A 16 8.45 -0.90 -17.05
CA MET A 16 8.65 -0.34 -18.38
C MET A 16 9.92 -0.90 -19.02
N PRO A 17 9.91 -1.15 -20.34
CA PRO A 17 11.15 -1.40 -21.05
C PRO A 17 11.97 -0.11 -21.02
N ALA A 18 13.18 -0.15 -20.49
CA ALA A 18 14.14 0.94 -20.62
C ALA A 18 14.72 0.88 -22.05
N PRO A 19 14.41 1.85 -22.93
CA PRO A 19 14.85 1.85 -24.33
C PRO A 19 16.27 2.40 -24.48
N ILE A 20 16.71 3.20 -23.51
CA ILE A 20 18.06 3.74 -23.44
C ILE A 20 18.91 2.60 -22.90
N ASP A 21 19.76 2.05 -23.77
CA ASP A 21 20.91 1.28 -23.32
C ASP A 21 21.57 2.18 -22.27
N PRO A 22 21.54 1.79 -20.99
CA PRO A 22 21.91 2.63 -19.86
C PRO A 22 23.23 3.26 -20.22
N VAL A 23 23.27 4.60 -20.30
CA VAL A 23 24.45 5.32 -20.80
C VAL A 23 25.64 4.70 -20.09
N LYS A 24 26.49 3.98 -20.83
CA LYS A 24 27.64 3.27 -20.26
C LYS A 24 28.66 4.32 -19.84
N THR A 25 28.37 4.97 -18.73
CA THR A 25 29.23 5.99 -18.15
C THR A 25 30.18 5.28 -17.24
N ARG A 26 31.44 5.23 -17.66
CA ARG A 26 32.55 4.80 -16.82
C ARG A 26 32.86 5.94 -15.85
N ARG A 27 32.24 5.92 -14.67
CA ARG A 27 32.65 6.77 -13.55
C ARG A 27 33.62 5.95 -12.70
N THR A 28 34.82 6.48 -12.45
CA THR A 28 35.81 5.85 -11.56
C THR A 28 36.14 4.37 -11.85
N GLY A 29 36.01 3.93 -13.11
CA GLY A 29 36.28 2.54 -13.51
C GLY A 29 35.11 1.57 -13.38
N GLU A 30 33.99 1.97 -12.77
CA GLU A 30 32.77 1.17 -12.63
C GLU A 30 31.72 1.54 -13.68
N MET A 31 30.90 0.56 -14.04
CA MET A 31 29.82 0.70 -15.01
C MET A 31 28.56 1.17 -14.28
N SER A 32 28.20 2.45 -14.45
CA SER A 32 26.98 3.02 -13.83
C SER A 32 25.88 3.22 -14.87
N TYR A 33 24.66 2.89 -14.47
CA TYR A 33 23.45 2.93 -15.28
C TYR A 33 22.63 4.15 -14.83
N ILE A 34 22.35 5.10 -15.75
CA ILE A 34 21.47 6.23 -15.44
C ILE A 34 20.04 5.77 -15.66
N ILE A 35 19.28 5.62 -14.59
CA ILE A 35 17.85 5.27 -14.61
C ILE A 35 17.04 6.47 -14.09
N PRO A 36 15.77 6.65 -14.51
CA PRO A 36 14.92 7.72 -14.01
C PRO A 36 14.76 7.65 -12.50
N ASP A 37 14.58 8.83 -11.88
CA ASP A 37 14.20 8.91 -10.47
C ASP A 37 12.90 8.12 -10.25
N ASN A 38 12.81 7.41 -9.13
CA ASN A 38 11.74 6.47 -8.79
C ASN A 38 11.66 5.18 -9.63
N THR A 39 12.80 4.70 -10.12
CA THR A 39 12.89 3.39 -10.78
C THR A 39 13.99 2.52 -10.19
N THR A 40 13.82 1.21 -10.29
CA THR A 40 14.81 0.22 -9.86
C THR A 40 14.90 -0.91 -10.87
N THR A 41 16.05 -1.58 -10.87
CA THR A 41 16.31 -2.78 -11.69
C THR A 41 16.01 -4.05 -10.90
N THR A 42 15.83 -3.92 -9.58
CA THR A 42 15.50 -5.01 -8.67
C THR A 42 14.06 -5.44 -8.90
N VAL A 43 13.84 -6.73 -9.13
CA VAL A 43 12.51 -7.30 -9.36
C VAL A 43 11.66 -7.18 -8.09
N PRO A 44 10.43 -6.66 -8.17
CA PRO A 44 9.53 -6.61 -7.03
C PRO A 44 9.12 -8.04 -6.60
N PRO A 45 9.09 -8.33 -5.29
CA PRO A 45 8.63 -9.61 -4.79
C PRO A 45 7.14 -9.80 -5.10
N LYS A 46 6.78 -10.99 -5.58
CA LYS A 46 5.38 -11.37 -5.82
C LYS A 46 4.88 -12.18 -4.63
N ALA A 47 4.03 -11.59 -3.81
CA ALA A 47 3.35 -12.26 -2.71
C ALA A 47 1.84 -12.03 -2.79
N SER A 48 1.05 -13.09 -2.60
CA SER A 48 -0.41 -12.99 -2.67
C SER A 48 -0.93 -12.14 -1.51
N GLY A 49 -1.71 -11.11 -1.82
CA GLY A 49 -2.34 -10.24 -0.83
C GLY A 49 -1.44 -9.19 -0.18
N LEU A 50 -0.19 -9.05 -0.63
CA LEU A 50 0.74 -8.00 -0.18
C LEU A 50 1.18 -7.15 -1.38
N LEU A 51 1.29 -5.85 -1.16
CA LEU A 51 1.76 -4.89 -2.15
C LEU A 51 3.26 -4.62 -1.96
N PRO A 52 4.07 -4.73 -3.03
CA PRO A 52 5.47 -4.40 -2.95
C PRO A 52 5.68 -2.89 -2.87
N ARG A 53 6.51 -2.48 -1.91
CA ARG A 53 6.93 -1.11 -1.66
C ARG A 53 8.45 -1.03 -1.62
N PHE A 54 9.04 -0.16 -2.42
CA PHE A 54 10.47 0.05 -2.50
C PHE A 54 10.94 0.99 -1.39
N ASN A 55 11.90 0.56 -0.59
CA ASN A 55 12.60 1.40 0.37
C ASN A 55 13.85 1.98 -0.29
N ILE A 56 13.83 3.31 -0.49
CA ILE A 56 14.92 4.04 -1.14
C ILE A 56 16.18 4.09 -0.26
N GLU A 57 16.02 4.18 1.06
CA GLU A 57 17.14 4.26 2.02
C GLU A 57 17.95 2.96 2.05
N THR A 58 17.26 1.82 1.95
CA THR A 58 17.88 0.49 1.96
C THR A 58 18.03 -0.12 0.57
N ALA A 59 17.57 0.57 -0.48
CA ALA A 59 17.51 0.12 -1.87
C ALA A 59 16.91 -1.30 -2.03
N SER A 60 15.88 -1.64 -1.25
CA SER A 60 15.29 -2.98 -1.18
C SER A 60 13.77 -2.97 -1.19
N TRP A 61 13.17 -4.05 -1.67
CA TRP A 61 11.72 -4.22 -1.65
C TRP A 61 11.23 -4.71 -0.29
N MET A 62 10.15 -4.10 0.17
CA MET A 62 9.35 -4.52 1.31
C MET A 62 7.96 -4.94 0.82
N LEU A 63 7.30 -5.81 1.58
CA LEU A 63 5.92 -6.22 1.32
C LEU A 63 5.04 -5.62 2.41
N GLU A 64 4.05 -4.85 2.02
CA GLU A 64 3.08 -4.25 2.94
C GLU A 64 1.68 -4.76 2.66
N VAL A 65 0.85 -4.80 3.71
CA VAL A 65 -0.56 -5.14 3.57
C VAL A 65 -1.25 -3.96 2.89
N PRO A 66 -2.03 -4.17 1.81
CA PRO A 66 -2.82 -3.09 1.23
C PRO A 66 -3.70 -2.46 2.32
N PRO A 67 -3.88 -1.12 2.33
CA PRO A 67 -4.83 -0.51 3.25
C PRO A 67 -6.21 -1.17 3.03
N PRO A 68 -6.99 -1.38 4.11
CA PRO A 68 -8.34 -1.90 3.95
C PRO A 68 -9.10 -0.99 2.97
N PRO A 69 -9.96 -1.56 2.11
CA PRO A 69 -10.77 -0.74 1.23
C PRO A 69 -11.54 0.28 2.08
N PRO A 70 -11.77 1.51 1.58
CA PRO A 70 -12.63 2.45 2.26
C PRO A 70 -13.98 1.78 2.52
N ILE A 71 -14.44 1.83 3.78
CA ILE A 71 -15.75 1.30 4.16
C ILE A 71 -16.80 2.06 3.33
N ASP A 72 -17.75 1.34 2.74
CA ASP A 72 -18.86 1.99 2.02
C ASP A 72 -19.59 2.92 3.01
N PRO A 73 -19.78 4.21 2.70
CA PRO A 73 -20.51 5.13 3.56
C PRO A 73 -21.88 4.59 4.01
N LEU A 74 -22.53 3.76 3.19
CA LEU A 74 -23.80 3.12 3.53
C LEU A 74 -23.63 2.03 4.59
N GLU A 75 -22.59 1.18 4.46
CA GLU A 75 -22.26 0.17 5.46
C GLU A 75 -21.88 0.80 6.80
N GLN A 76 -21.15 1.93 6.75
CA GLN A 76 -20.81 2.69 7.96
C GLN A 76 -22.06 3.23 8.65
N LEU A 77 -22.99 3.84 7.89
CA LEU A 77 -24.24 4.35 8.44
C LEU A 77 -25.12 3.22 9.02
N GLN A 78 -25.16 2.07 8.34
CA GLN A 78 -25.88 0.88 8.81
C GLN A 78 -25.31 0.40 10.15
N ALA A 79 -23.97 0.31 10.27
CA ALA A 79 -23.31 -0.10 11.51
C ALA A 79 -23.55 0.88 12.67
N GLU A 80 -23.55 2.20 12.40
CA GLU A 80 -23.88 3.22 13.39
C GLU A 80 -25.34 3.13 13.85
N TYR A 81 -26.27 2.87 12.93
CA TYR A 81 -27.68 2.68 13.24
C TYR A 81 -27.92 1.42 14.09
N ASP A 82 -27.30 0.30 13.72
CA ASP A 82 -27.42 -0.96 14.45
C ASP A 82 -26.85 -0.84 15.87
N ALA A 83 -25.73 -0.14 16.03
CA ALA A 83 -25.16 0.14 17.35
C ALA A 83 -26.10 0.99 18.22
N LEU A 84 -26.76 1.99 17.63
CA LEU A 84 -27.73 2.83 18.33
C LEU A 84 -28.97 2.03 18.78
N ILE A 85 -29.50 1.18 17.92
CA ILE A 85 -30.63 0.28 18.22
C ILE A 85 -30.25 -0.65 19.38
N LEU A 86 -29.04 -1.22 19.36
CA LEU A 86 -28.55 -2.10 20.41
C LEU A 86 -28.46 -1.37 21.76
N ASP A 87 -27.88 -0.15 21.78
CA ASP A 87 -27.78 0.66 23.00
C ASP A 87 -29.17 1.02 23.58
N LEU A 88 -30.10 1.42 22.72
CA LEU A 88 -31.49 1.68 23.11
C LEU A 88 -32.19 0.43 23.67
N SER A 89 -31.99 -0.73 23.04
CA SER A 89 -32.54 -2.00 23.50
C SER A 89 -31.96 -2.41 24.87
N PHE A 90 -30.68 -2.14 25.10
CA PHE A 90 -30.04 -2.43 26.38
C PHE A 90 -30.56 -1.53 27.49
N ARG A 91 -30.69 -0.22 27.24
CA ARG A 91 -31.24 0.75 28.20
C ARG A 91 -32.69 0.47 28.55
N THR A 92 -33.51 0.13 27.55
CA THR A 92 -34.91 -0.25 27.79
C THR A 92 -35.02 -1.52 28.62
N THR A 93 -34.19 -2.53 28.32
CA THR A 93 -34.12 -3.76 29.12
C THR A 93 -33.69 -3.49 30.57
N LEU A 94 -32.72 -2.60 30.81
CA LEU A 94 -32.31 -2.22 32.16
C LEU A 94 -33.42 -1.50 32.94
N LEU A 95 -34.17 -0.61 32.27
CA LEU A 95 -35.31 0.09 32.85
C LEU A 95 -36.45 -0.88 33.21
N GLU A 96 -36.74 -1.87 32.36
CA GLU A 96 -37.75 -2.89 32.62
C GLU A 96 -37.38 -3.83 33.77
N LEU A 97 -36.08 -4.10 33.97
CA LEU A 97 -35.56 -4.90 35.06
C LEU A 97 -35.42 -4.13 36.39
N GLY A 98 -35.71 -2.82 36.40
CA GLY A 98 -35.66 -1.98 37.61
C GLY A 98 -34.25 -1.81 38.19
N VAL A 99 -33.21 -2.03 37.38
CA VAL A 99 -31.81 -1.89 37.79
C VAL A 99 -31.41 -0.42 37.59
N ASN A 100 -31.33 0.34 38.69
CA ASN A 100 -30.70 1.67 38.75
C ASN A 100 -29.19 1.54 39.01
#